data_AF-A0A1R1CUB1-F1
#
_entry.id   AF-A0A1R1CUB1-F1
#
_cell.length_a   1.000
_cell.length_b   1.000
_cell.length_c   1.000
_cell.angle_alpha   90.00
_cell.angle_beta   90.00
_cell.angle_gamma   90.00
#
_symmetry.space_group_name_H-M   'P 1'
#
loop_
_entity.id
_entity.type
_entity.pdbx_description
1 polymer ?
#
loop_
_entity_poly.entity_id
_entity_poly.type
_entity_poly.pdbx_seq_one_letter_code
_entity_poly.pdbx_strand_id
1 'polypeptide(L)' 'MEQTLSLECDIRSFPDYAIIEHIVLENEDLKAKNSMTKQNVKPHNDGQSSLKDSLLEARLTKHSWHVIRLAKRKED' A
#
# COMPACT_ATOMS: atom_id res chain seq x y z
N MET A 1 -4.98 -20.97 -2.83
CA MET A 1 -5.98 -19.91 -2.64
C MET A 1 -5.26 -18.73 -2.01
N GLU A 2 -4.94 -17.72 -2.82
CA GLU A 2 -4.27 -16.50 -2.38
C GLU A 2 -5.29 -15.59 -1.72
N GLN A 3 -5.26 -15.51 -0.39
CA GLN A 3 -6.14 -14.63 0.36
C GLN A 3 -5.63 -13.19 0.25
N THR A 4 -6.13 -12.47 -0.76
CA THR A 4 -5.99 -11.02 -0.85
C THR A 4 -7.17 -10.38 -0.13
N LEU A 5 -6.91 -9.39 0.71
CA LEU A 5 -7.93 -8.59 1.36
C LEU A 5 -8.21 -7.34 0.51
N SER A 6 -9.48 -7.12 0.16
CA SER A 6 -9.92 -5.85 -0.41
C SER A 6 -10.18 -4.86 0.72
N LEU A 7 -9.46 -3.74 0.71
CA LEU A 7 -9.67 -2.61 1.62
C LEU A 7 -10.44 -1.51 0.89
N GLU A 8 -11.51 -1.02 1.50
CA GLU A 8 -12.24 0.17 1.08
C GLU A 8 -12.18 1.22 2.18
N CYS A 9 -11.91 2.47 1.82
CA CYS A 9 -11.81 3.59 2.73
C CYS A 9 -12.48 4.81 2.11
N ASP A 10 -13.50 5.33 2.80
CA ASP A 10 -14.14 6.59 2.43
C ASP A 10 -13.33 7.77 2.99
N ILE A 11 -12.81 8.61 2.10
CA ILE A 11 -11.98 9.76 2.46
C ILE A 11 -12.61 11.10 2.06
N ARG A 12 -13.93 11.18 1.93
CA ARG A 12 -14.67 12.40 1.51
C ARG A 12 -14.31 13.65 2.32
N SER A 13 -13.90 13.51 3.58
CA SER A 13 -13.48 14.62 4.44
C SER A 13 -12.10 15.21 4.09
N PHE A 14 -11.39 14.64 3.11
CA PHE A 14 -10.07 15.08 2.63
C PHE A 14 -10.13 15.50 1.16
N PRO A 15 -10.76 16.64 0.83
CA PRO A 15 -10.90 17.10 -0.55
C PRO A 15 -9.54 17.36 -1.21
N ASP A 16 -9.47 17.07 -2.51
CA ASP A 16 -8.30 17.25 -3.38
C ASP A 16 -7.07 16.39 -3.01
N TYR A 17 -7.22 15.40 -2.14
CA TYR A 17 -6.16 14.43 -1.89
C TYR A 17 -6.02 13.46 -3.05
N ALA A 18 -4.77 13.06 -3.32
CA ALA A 18 -4.41 12.02 -4.25
C ALA A 18 -3.48 11.00 -3.57
N ILE A 19 -3.50 9.77 -4.06
CA ILE A 19 -2.47 8.79 -3.71
C ILE A 19 -1.16 9.26 -4.32
N ILE A 20 -0.13 9.38 -3.48
CA ILE A 20 1.23 9.73 -3.91
C ILE A 20 2.17 8.53 -3.88
N GLU A 21 1.86 7.51 -3.08
CA GLU A 21 2.68 6.30 -2.95
C GLU A 21 1.89 5.19 -2.27
N HIS A 22 2.14 3.94 -2.68
CA HIS A 22 1.66 2.75 -1.97
C HIS A 22 2.85 1.82 -1.71
N ILE A 23 3.38 1.90 -0.49
CA ILE A 23 4.50 1.08 -0.04
C ILE A 23 3.96 -0.26 0.46
N VAL A 24 4.60 -1.34 0.06
CA VAL A 24 4.30 -2.71 0.49
C VAL A 24 5.57 -3.35 1.01
N LEU A 25 5.46 -4.03 2.14
CA LEU A 25 6.47 -4.94 2.65
C LEU A 25 5.85 -6.32 2.76
N GLU A 26 6.30 -7.26 1.94
CA GLU A 26 5.76 -8.61 1.88
C GLU A 26 6.86 -9.65 1.64
N ASN A 27 6.62 -10.88 2.10
CA ASN A 27 7.44 -12.03 1.77
C ASN A 27 6.61 -13.32 1.92
N GLU A 28 6.78 -14.26 0.99
CA GLU A 28 6.12 -15.57 1.07
C GLU A 28 6.66 -16.44 2.21
N ASP A 29 7.95 -16.33 2.53
CA ASP A 29 8.56 -17.02 3.67
C ASP A 29 8.41 -16.17 4.95
N LEU A 30 7.48 -16.59 5.82
CA LEU A 30 7.24 -15.97 7.13
C LEU A 30 8.45 -15.99 8.07
N LYS A 31 9.46 -16.82 7.81
CA LYS A 31 10.70 -16.88 8.58
C LYS A 31 11.84 -16.16 7.90
N ALA A 32 11.62 -15.52 6.75
CA ALA A 32 12.63 -14.76 6.05
C ALA A 32 13.20 -13.66 6.94
N LYS A 33 14.53 -13.52 6.91
CA LYS A 33 15.27 -12.50 7.64
C LYS A 33 16.27 -11.84 6.72
N ASN A 34 16.58 -10.58 7.01
CA ASN A 34 17.72 -9.91 6.41
C ASN A 34 19.02 -10.42 7.04
N SER A 35 20.12 -10.31 6.30
CA SER A 35 21.47 -10.62 6.76
C SER A 35 22.40 -9.45 6.40
N MET A 36 23.66 -9.53 6.85
CA MET A 36 24.69 -8.54 6.52
C MET A 36 24.93 -8.39 5.01
N THR A 37 24.66 -9.43 4.23
CA THR A 37 24.95 -9.47 2.78
C THR A 37 23.71 -9.39 1.91
N LYS A 38 22.49 -9.53 2.48
CA LYS A 38 21.26 -9.57 1.70
C LYS A 38 20.03 -9.05 2.45
N GLN A 39 19.25 -8.23 1.75
CA GLN A 39 17.92 -7.80 2.19
C GLN A 39 16.86 -8.68 1.50
N ASN A 40 16.40 -9.72 2.19
CA ASN A 40 15.33 -10.61 1.72
C ASN A 40 13.93 -10.02 1.98
N VAL A 41 13.78 -9.19 3.01
CA VAL A 41 12.52 -8.54 3.41
C VAL A 41 12.76 -7.04 3.38
N LYS A 42 12.27 -6.38 2.32
CA LYS A 42 12.43 -4.94 2.10
C LYS A 42 11.19 -4.37 1.41
N PRO A 43 10.85 -3.10 1.67
CA PRO A 43 9.67 -2.51 1.07
C PRO A 43 9.87 -2.27 -0.44
N HIS A 44 8.76 -2.18 -1.16
CA HIS A 44 8.67 -1.74 -2.55
C HIS A 44 7.41 -0.90 -2.75
N ASN A 45 7.30 -0.23 -3.90
CA ASN A 45 6.25 0.76 -4.16
C ASN A 45 5.20 0.27 -5.17
N ASP A 46 5.08 -1.05 -5.34
CA ASP A 46 4.20 -1.68 -6.34
C ASP A 46 2.85 -2.08 -5.74
N GLY A 47 2.40 -1.36 -4.70
CA GLY A 47 1.10 -1.61 -4.11
C GLY A 47 -0.04 -1.28 -5.06
N GLN A 48 -1.13 -2.03 -4.92
CA GLN A 48 -2.32 -1.89 -5.76
C GLN A 48 -3.38 -1.07 -5.03
N SER A 49 -3.45 0.23 -5.30
CA SER A 49 -4.49 1.11 -4.78
C SER A 49 -4.97 2.12 -5.82
N SER A 50 -6.22 2.55 -5.66
CA SER A 50 -6.86 3.57 -6.48
C SER A 50 -7.75 4.47 -5.62
N LEU A 51 -7.90 5.73 -6.04
CA LEU A 51 -8.81 6.68 -5.42
C LEU A 51 -9.74 7.23 -6.49
N LYS A 52 -11.04 6.95 -6.37
CA LYS A 52 -12.08 7.42 -7.28
C LYS A 52 -13.27 7.92 -6.49
N ASP A 53 -13.77 9.11 -6.81
CA ASP A 53 -14.98 9.69 -6.18
C ASP A 53 -14.94 9.66 -4.64
N SER A 54 -13.76 9.92 -4.05
CA SER A 54 -13.47 9.86 -2.61
C SER A 54 -13.47 8.47 -1.96
N LEU A 55 -13.64 7.40 -2.74
CA LEU A 55 -13.45 6.03 -2.31
C LEU A 55 -12.03 5.57 -2.66
N LEU A 56 -11.24 5.29 -1.63
CA LEU A 56 -9.95 4.62 -1.75
C LEU A 56 -10.17 3.12 -1.69
N GLU A 57 -9.69 2.42 -2.71
CA GLU A 57 -9.69 0.97 -2.78
C GLU A 57 -8.25 0.46 -2.83
N ALA A 58 -7.95 -0.63 -2.13
CA ALA A 58 -6.64 -1.27 -2.19
C ALA A 58 -6.73 -2.80 -2.09
N ARG A 59 -5.84 -3.49 -2.80
CA ARG A 59 -5.65 -4.94 -2.68
C ARG A 59 -4.44 -5.21 -1.78
N LEU A 60 -4.70 -5.84 -0.65
CA LEU A 60 -3.68 -6.17 0.35
C LEU A 60 -3.38 -7.66 0.26
N THR A 61 -2.17 -7.99 -0.17
CA THR A 61 -1.67 -9.36 -0.25
C THR A 61 -1.56 -9.98 1.15
N LYS A 62 -1.47 -11.31 1.26
CA LYS A 62 -1.28 -11.98 2.57
C LYS A 62 0.10 -11.65 3.14
N HIS A 63 0.23 -11.69 4.47
CA HIS A 63 1.51 -11.53 5.18
C HIS A 63 2.26 -10.22 4.83
N SER A 64 1.50 -9.17 4.57
CA SER A 64 2.02 -7.91 4.09
C SER A 64 1.80 -6.80 5.11
N TRP A 65 2.62 -5.76 4.97
CA TRP A 65 2.41 -4.46 5.59
C TRP A 65 2.27 -3.41 4.49
N HIS A 66 1.29 -2.52 4.60
CA HIS A 66 1.00 -1.50 3.60
C HIS A 66 1.02 -0.10 4.20
N VAL A 67 1.59 0.85 3.46
CA VAL A 67 1.48 2.29 3.73
C VAL A 67 0.97 2.97 2.46
N ILE A 68 -0.26 3.47 2.51
CA ILE A 68 -0.83 4.27 1.41
C ILE A 68 -0.75 5.73 1.82
N ARG A 69 0.06 6.51 1.10
CA ARG A 69 0.30 7.91 1.39
C ARG A 69 -0.60 8.77 0.51
N LEU A 70 -1.33 9.66 1.16
CA LEU A 70 -2.17 10.64 0.50
C LEU A 70 -1.58 12.03 0.72
N ALA A 71 -1.65 12.88 -0.30
CA ALA A 71 -1.32 14.30 -0.17
C ALA A 71 -2.34 15.13 -0.93
N LYS A 72 -2.62 16.33 -0.41
CA LYS A 72 -3.40 17.31 -1.14
C LYS A 72 -2.65 17.70 -2.42
N ARG A 73 -3.33 17.68 -3.56
CA ARG A 73 -2.78 18.24 -4.80
C ARG A 73 -2.51 19.73 -4.56
N LYS A 74 -1.35 20.23 -4.99
CA LYS A 74 -1.13 21.66 -5.02
C LYS A 74 -1.96 22.23 -6.18
N GLU A 75 -2.65 23.33 -5.92
CA GLU A 75 -3.20 24.17 -6.98
C GLU A 75 -2.02 24.80 -7.72
N ASP A 76 -2.04 24.75 -9.06
CA ASP A 76 -1.10 25.48 -9.92
C ASP A 76 -1.49 26.95 -10.03
#